data_AF-A0AAD7K645-F1
#
_entry.id   AF-A0AAD7K645-F1
#
_cell.length_a   1.000
_cell.length_b   1.000
_cell.length_c   1.000
_cell.angle_alpha   90.00
_cell.angle_beta   90.00
_cell.angle_gamma   90.00
#
_symmetry.space_group_name_H-M   'P 1'
#
loop_
_entity.id
_entity.type
_entity.pdbx_description
1 polymer ?
#
loop_
_entity_poly.entity_id
_entity_poly.type
_entity_poly.pdbx_seq_one_letter_code
_entity_poly.pdbx_strand_id
1 'polypeptide(L)'
;DDGLTDQEIGLICGVYDVGTGATNDDPQTSRISWWPLPHAFRSSGLNTGWWSPDCEVWFQQRQAAIKRGTAKLLTQTEWKH
;
A
#
# COMPACT_ATOMS: atom_id res chain seq x y z
N ASP A 1 -4.55 18.21 -17.24
CA ASP A 1 -5.03 17.34 -16.17
C ASP A 1 -3.81 16.57 -15.73
N ASP A 2 -3.09 17.14 -14.76
CA ASP A 2 -1.78 16.61 -14.35
C ASP A 2 -2.02 15.56 -13.27
N GLY A 3 -2.39 14.36 -13.71
CA GLY A 3 -2.53 13.20 -12.84
C GLY A 3 -1.19 12.79 -12.24
N LEU A 4 -1.22 12.19 -11.05
CA LEU A 4 -0.03 11.60 -10.44
C LEU A 4 0.47 10.42 -11.29
N THR A 5 1.77 10.40 -11.54
CA THR A 5 2.46 9.25 -12.12
C THR A 5 2.48 8.07 -11.14
N ASP A 6 2.65 6.85 -11.64
CA ASP A 6 2.77 5.67 -10.78
C ASP A 6 3.93 5.76 -9.79
N GLN A 7 4.99 6.48 -10.15
CA GLN A 7 6.13 6.72 -9.28
C GLN A 7 5.76 7.65 -8.11
N GLU A 8 5.03 8.73 -8.38
CA GLU A 8 4.55 9.66 -7.34
C GLU A 8 3.54 8.96 -6.41
N ILE A 9 2.64 8.16 -6.97
CA ILE A 9 1.72 7.32 -6.19
C ILE A 9 2.53 6.38 -5.29
N GLY A 10 3.55 5.71 -5.83
CA GLY A 10 4.41 4.82 -5.07
C GLY A 10 5.12 5.53 -3.91
N LEU A 11 5.62 6.74 -4.17
CA LEU A 11 6.27 7.59 -3.17
C LEU A 11 5.30 7.96 -2.03
N ILE A 12 4.10 8.43 -2.37
CA ILE A 12 3.07 8.83 -1.39
C ILE A 12 2.60 7.61 -0.57
N CYS A 13 2.43 6.45 -1.21
CA CYS A 13 2.03 5.22 -0.53
C CYS A 13 3.15 4.57 0.30
N GLY A 14 4.39 5.10 0.23
CA GLY A 14 5.54 4.56 0.95
C GLY A 14 5.91 3.16 0.46
N VAL A 15 6.03 3.00 -0.85
CA VAL A 15 6.40 1.75 -1.50
C VAL A 15 7.91 1.48 -1.40
N TYR A 16 8.26 0.22 -1.14
CA TYR A 16 9.61 -0.32 -1.18
C TYR A 16 9.65 -1.54 -2.10
N ASP A 17 10.67 -1.62 -2.95
CA ASP A 17 10.98 -2.82 -3.73
C ASP A 17 12.01 -3.66 -2.96
N VAL A 18 11.66 -4.89 -2.61
CA VAL A 18 12.47 -5.82 -1.83
C VAL A 18 12.86 -7.00 -2.70
N GLY A 19 14.16 -7.29 -2.80
CA GLY A 19 14.63 -8.49 -3.50
C GLY A 19 14.24 -9.75 -2.73
N THR A 20 13.48 -10.65 -3.35
CA THR A 20 13.04 -11.92 -2.74
C THR A 20 13.90 -13.11 -3.15
N GLY A 21 14.91 -12.90 -3.99
CA GLY A 21 15.85 -13.90 -4.45
C GLY A 21 16.27 -13.64 -5.90
N ALA A 22 17.51 -13.98 -6.24
CA ALA A 22 18.02 -13.90 -7.60
C ALA A 22 18.31 -15.31 -8.12
N THR A 23 17.56 -15.75 -9.13
CA THR A 23 18.14 -16.63 -10.15
C THR A 23 18.92 -15.72 -11.09
N ASN A 24 20.12 -16.15 -11.50
CA ASN A 24 21.16 -15.32 -12.13
C ASN A 24 20.75 -14.47 -13.36
N ASP A 25 19.53 -14.61 -13.87
CA ASP A 25 19.01 -13.92 -15.06
C ASP A 25 17.69 -13.15 -14.85
N ASP A 26 17.00 -13.28 -13.70
CA ASP A 26 15.77 -12.53 -13.41
C ASP A 26 15.61 -12.26 -11.90
N PRO A 27 15.89 -11.02 -11.44
CA PRO A 27 15.77 -10.69 -10.02
C PRO A 27 14.29 -10.63 -9.63
N GLN A 28 13.85 -11.57 -8.79
CA GLN A 28 12.52 -11.52 -8.22
C GLN A 28 12.47 -10.40 -7.17
N THR A 29 11.60 -9.43 -7.41
CA THR A 29 11.35 -8.32 -6.49
C THR A 29 9.90 -8.35 -6.03
N SER A 30 9.68 -8.15 -4.74
CA SER A 30 8.36 -7.96 -4.17
C SER A 30 8.19 -6.51 -3.74
N ARG A 31 7.04 -5.95 -4.12
CA ARG A 31 6.67 -4.58 -3.78
C ARG A 31 5.82 -4.55 -2.52
N ILE A 32 6.34 -3.93 -1.47
CA ILE A 32 5.65 -3.76 -0.18
C ILE A 32 5.41 -2.28 0.11
N SER A 33 4.36 -1.93 0.84
CA SER A 33 4.00 -0.53 1.09
C SER A 33 3.39 -0.28 2.47
N TRP A 34 3.48 0.97 2.93
CA TRP A 34 2.85 1.40 4.19
C TRP A 34 1.35 1.64 4.05
N TRP A 35 0.95 2.14 2.88
CA TRP A 35 -0.43 2.40 2.50
C TRP A 35 -0.80 1.61 1.23
N PRO A 36 -2.08 1.23 1.05
CA PRO A 36 -2.52 0.52 -0.14
C PRO A 36 -2.40 1.43 -1.36
N LEU A 37 -1.92 0.89 -2.49
CA LEU A 37 -1.96 1.60 -3.76
C LEU A 37 -3.41 1.75 -4.25
N PRO A 38 -3.70 2.70 -5.17
CA PRO A 38 -5.06 2.98 -5.62
C PRO A 38 -5.82 1.75 -6.14
N HIS A 39 -5.16 0.85 -6.88
CA HIS A 39 -5.84 -0.36 -7.37
C HIS A 39 -6.18 -1.33 -6.23
N ALA A 40 -5.34 -1.47 -5.19
CA ALA A 40 -5.58 -2.34 -4.05
C ALA A 40 -6.68 -1.78 -3.15
N PHE A 41 -6.64 -0.47 -2.89
CA PHE A 41 -7.70 0.22 -2.15
C PHE A 41 -9.04 0.13 -2.88
N ARG A 42 -9.06 0.31 -4.21
CA ARG A 42 -10.29 0.21 -5.02
C ARG A 42 -10.95 -1.16 -4.97
N SER A 43 -10.18 -2.22 -4.78
CA SER A 43 -10.69 -3.59 -4.61
C SER A 43 -11.15 -3.90 -3.18
N SER A 44 -10.88 -3.02 -2.22
CA SER A 44 -11.28 -3.22 -0.82
C SER A 44 -12.72 -2.77 -0.58
N GLY A 45 -13.32 -3.25 0.52
CA GLY A 45 -14.64 -2.81 0.98
C GLY A 45 -14.69 -1.35 1.47
N LEU A 46 -13.54 -0.69 1.62
CA LEU A 46 -13.44 0.72 2.01
C LEU A 46 -13.64 1.68 0.82
N ASN A 47 -13.63 1.18 -0.42
CA ASN A 47 -13.86 1.99 -1.60
C ASN A 47 -15.37 2.19 -1.85
N THR A 48 -16.01 3.03 -1.05
CA THR A 48 -17.45 3.36 -1.18
C THR A 48 -17.72 4.57 -2.10
N GLY A 49 -16.70 5.07 -2.81
CA GLY A 49 -16.79 6.26 -3.68
C GLY A 49 -16.66 7.60 -2.95
N TRP A 50 -16.53 7.59 -1.62
CA TRP A 50 -16.29 8.76 -0.77
C TRP A 50 -15.52 8.33 0.49
N TRP A 51 -14.98 9.29 1.24
CA TRP A 51 -14.28 9.01 2.49
C TRP A 51 -15.27 8.77 3.62
N SER A 52 -15.59 7.50 3.89
CA SER A 52 -16.54 7.12 4.94
C SER A 52 -15.94 7.26 6.34
N PRO A 53 -16.78 7.33 7.39
CA PRO A 53 -16.29 7.24 8.78
C PRO A 53 -15.45 5.98 9.01
N ASP A 54 -15.78 4.86 8.36
CA ASP A 54 -14.99 3.63 8.45
C ASP A 54 -13.60 3.78 7.81
N CYS A 55 -13.49 4.53 6.71
CA CYS A 55 -12.19 4.89 6.11
C CYS A 55 -11.33 5.70 7.09
N GLU A 56 -11.93 6.69 7.76
CA GLU A 56 -11.22 7.51 8.77
C GLU A 56 -10.73 6.64 9.93
N VAL A 57 -11.61 5.79 10.48
CA VAL A 57 -11.26 4.89 11.58
C VAL A 57 -10.12 3.94 11.17
N TRP A 58 -10.22 3.32 10.00
CA TRP A 58 -9.17 2.45 9.46
C TRP A 58 -7.84 3.19 9.31
N PHE A 59 -7.86 4.39 8.74
CA PHE A 59 -6.66 5.20 8.51
C PHE A 59 -5.98 5.57 9.83
N GLN A 60 -6.75 6.07 10.81
CA GLN A 60 -6.24 6.44 12.12
C GLN A 60 -5.66 5.23 12.87
N GLN A 61 -6.36 4.09 12.87
CA GLN A 61 -5.88 2.87 13.51
C GLN A 61 -4.57 2.39 12.90
N ARG A 62 -4.47 2.37 11.57
CA ARG A 62 -3.23 1.98 10.90
C ARG A 62 -2.11 2.98 11.14
N GLN A 63 -2.38 4.28 11.09
CA GLN A 63 -1.40 5.31 11.40
C GLN A 63 -0.85 5.16 12.82
N ALA A 64 -1.71 4.86 13.80
CA ALA A 64 -1.30 4.59 15.17
C ALA A 64 -0.43 3.34 15.27
N ALA A 65 -0.77 2.26 14.56
CA ALA A 65 0.04 1.03 14.53
C ALA A 65 1.42 1.25 13.89
N ILE A 66 1.51 2.08 12.85
CA ILE A 66 2.79 2.47 12.23
C ILE A 66 3.63 3.25 13.24
N LYS A 67 3.05 4.26 13.90
CA LYS A 67 3.76 5.06 14.93
C LYS A 67 4.21 4.24 16.13
N ARG A 68 3.48 3.17 16.49
CA ARG A 68 3.83 2.23 17.56
C ARG A 68 4.83 1.15 17.13
N GLY A 69 5.17 1.08 15.84
CA GLY A 69 6.05 0.04 15.29
C GLY A 69 5.42 -1.36 15.25
N THR A 70 4.10 -1.47 15.40
CA THR A 70 3.37 -2.76 15.38
C THR A 70 2.81 -3.09 14.00
N ALA A 71 2.75 -2.12 13.09
CA ALA A 71 2.33 -2.35 11.71
C ALA A 71 3.46 -2.96 10.87
N LYS A 72 3.08 -3.84 9.94
CA LYS A 72 3.99 -4.38 8.92
C LYS A 72 3.73 -3.70 7.58
N LEU A 73 4.79 -3.57 6.78
CA LEU A 73 4.69 -3.32 5.35
C LEU A 73 4.00 -4.52 4.70
N LEU A 74 3.04 -4.25 3.82
CA LEU A 74 2.23 -5.27 3.17
C LEU A 74 2.45 -5.25 1.67
N THR A 75 2.42 -6.43 1.05
CA THR A 75 2.37 -6.60 -0.40
C THR A 75 1.02 -6.18 -0.95
N GLN A 76 0.94 -5.92 -2.27
CA GLN A 76 -0.33 -5.61 -2.92
C GLN A 76 -1.40 -6.69 -2.75
N THR A 77 -1.00 -7.96 -2.62
CA THR A 77 -1.96 -9.06 -2.41
C THR A 77 -2.49 -9.05 -0.98
N GLU A 78 -1.64 -8.77 0.02
CA GLU A 78 -2.05 -8.66 1.42
C GLU A 78 -2.98 -7.47 1.67
N TRP A 79 -2.92 -6.43 0.84
CA TRP A 79 -3.84 -5.28 0.91
C TRP A 79 -5.26 -5.55 0.39
N LYS A 80 -5.47 -6.62 -0.39
CA LYS A 80 -6.76 -6.94 -1.00
C LYS A 80 -7.70 -7.73 -0.06
N HIS A 81 -7.17 -8.24 1.03
CA HIS A 81 -7.88 -9.05 2.03
C HIS A 81 -8.28 -8.20 3.24
#